data_AF-A0A3E1E1J3-F1
#
_entry.id   AF-A0A3E1E1J3-F1
#
_cell.length_a   1.000
_cell.length_b   1.000
_cell.length_c   1.000
_cell.angle_alpha   90.00
_cell.angle_beta   90.00
_cell.angle_gamma   90.00
#
_symmetry.space_group_name_H-M   'P 1'
#
loop_
_entity.id
_entity.type
_entity.pdbx_description
1 polymer ?
#
loop_
_entity_poly.entity_id
_entity_poly.type
_entity_poly.pdbx_seq_one_letter_code
_entity_poly.pdbx_strand_id
1 'polypeptide(L)'
;MQRIRKPKKNIPQTSQERNSILLAVRAYVERERPVPPLPSDQLAVHADGLVAHLKLDPIYRDYVGVLINNELWRESLAAVPFERRLLLIPKCLRIESKCPAPFDEFGLLCKQCGLCSIQDLQNEAERLGYAVLVAEGSAIVMSLIQTGKIEAIVGVSCLSVLERAFPYMEAAAVPGVAVPLLQDDCIDTTVDLDWVWDYIHLTSDDRTRRMDLGALREDVDFWFTPLALDSVMGPAQGETERISREWLQRAGKRWRPFLTVAAFQALQTEPGSKPPESLKKLAVAVECFHKASLIHDDIEDGDGEGYGEATLHEEYGVPVALNVGDLLIGEGYRLLAESGFSPEQRVAMLQIAAQGQRELCRGQGAELTWTREPRPLTSVEVLEIFEKKTAPAFAVALHLGALAAGVEFHEEVSSVLESYSRAMGIAYQIRDDLEDYTVGGAGAPDDLEAMRPGVVLSAGWERAQGHAKEVLTSRWKRESLHDSEAVRQACADSGALDRCTDLLERYKEEAIRSLSGLENPSLKGLLRRVIGKIFNDTEIKGWCKEFEQANGVTS
;
A
#
# COMPACT_ATOMS: atom_id res chain seq x y z
N MET A 1 5.35 21.30 1.20
CA MET A 1 4.27 20.31 1.03
C MET A 1 3.03 21.01 0.50
N GLN A 2 2.35 20.38 -0.45
CA GLN A 2 1.11 20.87 -1.04
C GLN A 2 -0.02 20.74 -0.01
N ARG A 3 -0.86 21.77 0.17
CA ARG A 3 -1.92 21.74 1.18
C ARG A 3 -3.01 20.75 0.75
N ILE A 4 -3.48 19.92 1.68
CA ILE A 4 -4.66 19.06 1.45
C ILE A 4 -5.89 19.96 1.44
N ARG A 5 -6.62 19.97 0.32
CA ARG A 5 -7.81 20.79 0.11
C ARG A 5 -9.00 19.89 -0.21
N LYS A 6 -10.19 20.27 0.25
CA LYS A 6 -11.41 19.51 -0.04
C LYS A 6 -11.72 19.55 -1.55
N PRO A 7 -12.24 18.47 -2.14
CA PRO A 7 -12.75 18.50 -3.49
C PRO A 7 -13.90 19.49 -3.66
N LYS A 8 -14.12 19.97 -4.88
CA LYS A 8 -15.31 20.73 -5.28
C LYS A 8 -16.59 19.93 -5.02
N LYS A 9 -17.71 20.64 -4.79
CA LYS A 9 -19.00 20.00 -4.45
C LYS A 9 -19.53 19.07 -5.54
N ASN A 10 -19.19 19.32 -6.81
CA ASN A 10 -19.54 18.48 -7.96
C ASN A 10 -18.55 17.32 -8.19
N ILE A 11 -17.68 17.03 -7.22
CA ILE A 11 -16.76 15.90 -7.22
C ILE A 11 -16.99 15.10 -5.92
N PRO A 12 -17.02 13.75 -5.97
CA PRO A 12 -17.11 12.93 -4.76
C PRO A 12 -15.95 13.22 -3.80
N GLN A 13 -16.26 13.32 -2.51
CA GLN A 13 -15.39 13.99 -1.53
C GLN A 13 -14.24 13.09 -1.09
N THR A 14 -14.42 11.78 -1.13
CA THR A 14 -13.41 10.79 -0.72
C THR A 14 -12.85 10.02 -1.92
N SER A 15 -11.60 9.55 -1.81
CA SER A 15 -11.00 8.68 -2.84
C SER A 15 -11.76 7.36 -2.97
N GLN A 16 -12.30 6.83 -1.85
CA GLN A 16 -13.12 5.62 -1.86
C GLN A 16 -14.38 5.79 -2.71
N GLU A 17 -15.14 6.87 -2.52
CA GLU A 17 -16.32 7.16 -3.35
C GLU A 17 -15.97 7.27 -4.83
N ARG A 18 -14.89 7.98 -5.16
CA ARG A 18 -14.42 8.13 -6.55
C ARG A 18 -14.07 6.78 -7.18
N ASN A 19 -13.36 5.91 -6.45
CA ASN A 19 -13.01 4.58 -6.91
C ASN A 19 -14.24 3.66 -7.06
N SER A 20 -15.20 3.72 -6.13
CA SER A 20 -16.46 2.96 -6.23
C SER A 20 -17.27 3.38 -7.47
N ILE A 21 -17.36 4.68 -7.76
CA ILE A 21 -18.03 5.18 -8.97
C ILE A 21 -17.30 4.72 -10.23
N LEU A 22 -15.96 4.79 -10.25
CA LEU A 22 -15.16 4.30 -11.39
C LEU A 22 -15.40 2.81 -11.68
N LEU A 23 -15.47 1.96 -10.64
CA LEU A 23 -15.80 0.54 -10.81
C LEU A 23 -17.20 0.33 -11.39
N ALA A 24 -18.19 1.09 -10.91
CA ALA A 24 -19.54 1.02 -11.44
C ALA A 24 -19.61 1.50 -12.91
N VAL A 25 -18.85 2.53 -13.28
CA VAL A 25 -18.71 3.00 -14.66
C VAL A 25 -18.13 1.91 -15.56
N ARG A 26 -17.08 1.21 -15.12
CA ARG A 26 -16.49 0.10 -15.88
C ARG A 26 -17.51 -1.01 -16.15
N ALA A 27 -18.19 -1.46 -15.11
CA ALA A 27 -19.24 -2.48 -15.24
C ALA A 27 -20.38 -2.02 -16.15
N TYR A 28 -20.73 -0.73 -16.10
CA TYR A 28 -21.73 -0.14 -17.00
C TYR A 28 -21.27 -0.15 -18.46
N VAL A 29 -20.06 0.33 -18.75
CA VAL A 29 -19.51 0.39 -20.12
C VAL A 29 -19.35 -1.01 -20.71
N GLU A 30 -18.91 -1.99 -19.91
CA GLU A 30 -18.79 -3.39 -20.35
C GLU A 30 -20.14 -4.01 -20.73
N ARG A 31 -21.20 -3.65 -20.00
CA ARG A 31 -22.56 -4.16 -20.22
C ARG A 31 -23.25 -3.48 -21.40
N GLU A 32 -23.27 -2.15 -21.42
CA GLU A 32 -24.01 -1.36 -22.42
C GLU A 32 -23.24 -1.22 -23.74
N ARG A 33 -21.90 -1.40 -23.70
CA ARG A 33 -20.98 -1.30 -24.84
C ARG A 33 -21.23 -0.11 -25.76
N PRO A 34 -21.29 1.13 -25.22
CA PRO A 34 -21.38 2.29 -26.08
C PRO A 34 -20.08 2.44 -26.91
N VAL A 35 -20.18 3.06 -28.08
CA VAL A 35 -19.07 3.17 -29.03
C VAL A 35 -18.57 4.62 -29.08
N PRO A 36 -17.28 4.90 -28.81
CA PRO A 36 -16.71 6.23 -28.97
C PRO A 36 -16.49 6.60 -30.46
N PRO A 37 -16.46 7.89 -30.84
CA PRO A 37 -16.76 9.06 -30.01
C PRO A 37 -18.24 9.17 -29.67
N LEU A 38 -18.57 9.48 -28.41
CA LEU A 38 -19.93 9.80 -27.99
C LEU A 38 -20.13 11.32 -27.96
N PRO A 39 -21.13 11.84 -28.68
CA PRO A 39 -21.57 13.22 -28.55
C PRO A 39 -21.92 13.59 -27.11
N SER A 40 -21.68 14.85 -26.74
CA SER A 40 -21.89 15.34 -25.37
C SER A 40 -23.33 15.14 -24.85
N ASP A 41 -24.33 15.19 -25.73
CA ASP A 41 -25.75 14.93 -25.43
C ASP A 41 -26.07 13.44 -25.27
N GLN A 42 -25.27 12.53 -25.84
CA GLN A 42 -25.41 11.09 -25.62
C GLN A 42 -24.67 10.65 -24.36
N LEU A 43 -23.46 11.19 -24.14
CA LEU A 43 -22.69 10.98 -22.92
C LEU A 43 -23.49 11.42 -21.68
N ALA A 44 -24.25 12.52 -21.83
CA ALA A 44 -25.24 12.99 -20.87
C ALA A 44 -26.21 11.89 -20.41
N VAL A 45 -26.85 11.22 -21.38
CA VAL A 45 -27.90 10.24 -21.14
C VAL A 45 -27.34 9.03 -20.38
N HIS A 46 -26.14 8.58 -20.75
CA HIS A 46 -25.45 7.51 -20.04
C HIS A 46 -25.08 7.92 -18.60
N ALA A 47 -24.56 9.14 -18.41
CA ALA A 47 -24.21 9.66 -17.10
C ALA A 47 -25.46 9.81 -16.20
N ASP A 48 -26.55 10.39 -16.71
CA ASP A 48 -27.82 10.55 -16.00
C ASP A 48 -28.40 9.18 -15.59
N GLY A 49 -28.36 8.20 -16.50
CA GLY A 49 -28.79 6.84 -16.22
C GLY A 49 -28.00 6.18 -15.10
N LEU A 50 -26.67 6.33 -15.09
CA LEU A 50 -25.80 5.75 -14.08
C LEU A 50 -25.91 6.47 -12.73
N VAL A 51 -26.01 7.79 -12.73
CA VAL A 51 -26.27 8.60 -11.52
C VAL A 51 -27.59 8.17 -10.87
N ALA A 52 -28.65 8.00 -11.66
CA ALA A 52 -29.94 7.53 -11.15
C ALA A 52 -29.86 6.09 -10.62
N HIS A 53 -29.19 5.18 -11.33
CA HIS A 53 -29.04 3.78 -10.93
C HIS A 53 -28.29 3.64 -9.60
N LEU A 54 -27.20 4.39 -9.44
CA LEU A 54 -26.36 4.39 -8.24
C LEU A 54 -26.90 5.29 -7.12
N LYS A 55 -28.02 5.99 -7.35
CA LYS A 55 -28.61 6.98 -6.41
C LYS A 55 -27.62 8.06 -5.97
N LEU A 56 -26.76 8.49 -6.89
CA LEU A 56 -25.79 9.55 -6.65
C LEU A 56 -26.47 10.92 -6.69
N ASP A 57 -25.84 11.92 -6.06
CA ASP A 57 -26.27 13.31 -6.21
C ASP A 57 -26.15 13.74 -7.69
N PRO A 58 -27.21 14.32 -8.31
CA PRO A 58 -27.17 14.82 -9.67
C PRO A 58 -26.01 15.79 -9.96
N ILE A 59 -25.46 16.44 -8.94
CA ILE A 59 -24.29 17.32 -9.09
C ILE A 59 -23.04 16.57 -9.59
N TYR A 60 -22.97 15.24 -9.47
CA TYR A 60 -21.85 14.42 -9.95
C TYR A 60 -21.97 13.99 -11.42
N ARG A 61 -23.04 14.40 -12.11
CA ARG A 61 -23.31 14.00 -13.49
C ARG A 61 -22.13 14.23 -14.43
N ASP A 62 -21.53 15.43 -14.42
CA ASP A 62 -20.41 15.74 -15.33
C ASP A 62 -19.15 14.95 -14.98
N TYR A 63 -18.91 14.74 -13.68
CA TYR A 63 -17.82 13.89 -13.19
C TYR A 63 -17.98 12.44 -13.70
N VAL A 64 -19.18 11.87 -13.57
CA VAL A 64 -19.50 10.53 -14.09
C VAL A 64 -19.36 10.47 -15.61
N GLY A 65 -19.78 11.52 -16.33
CA GLY A 65 -19.60 11.63 -17.77
C GLY A 65 -18.14 11.55 -18.20
N VAL A 66 -17.22 12.24 -17.50
CA VAL A 66 -15.77 12.12 -17.75
C VAL A 66 -15.28 10.69 -17.57
N LEU A 67 -15.71 9.99 -16.52
CA LEU A 67 -15.28 8.60 -16.29
C LEU A 67 -15.80 7.65 -17.37
N ILE A 68 -17.06 7.81 -17.80
CA ILE A 68 -17.62 7.02 -18.91
C ILE A 68 -16.80 7.26 -20.18
N ASN A 69 -16.52 8.53 -20.52
CA ASN A 69 -15.68 8.87 -21.67
C ASN A 69 -14.30 8.22 -21.59
N ASN A 70 -13.66 8.26 -20.42
CA ASN A 70 -12.35 7.65 -20.23
C ASN A 70 -12.37 6.15 -20.50
N GLU A 71 -13.35 5.44 -19.96
CA GLU A 71 -13.45 3.98 -20.12
C GLU A 71 -13.77 3.59 -21.58
N LEU A 72 -14.52 4.41 -22.32
CA LEU A 72 -14.76 4.21 -23.75
C LEU A 72 -13.47 4.30 -24.58
N TRP A 73 -12.63 5.29 -24.27
CA TRP A 73 -11.36 5.50 -24.98
C TRP A 73 -10.19 4.69 -24.42
N ARG A 74 -10.38 3.96 -23.32
CA ARG A 74 -9.30 3.30 -22.59
C ARG A 74 -8.50 2.36 -23.48
N GLU A 75 -9.17 1.44 -24.18
CA GLU A 75 -8.50 0.48 -25.06
C GLU A 75 -7.82 1.17 -26.26
N SER A 76 -8.47 2.19 -26.84
CA SER A 76 -7.90 2.95 -27.97
C SER A 76 -6.66 3.74 -27.58
N LEU A 77 -6.66 4.38 -26.40
CA LEU A 77 -5.49 5.03 -25.83
C LEU A 77 -4.35 4.03 -25.66
N ALA A 78 -4.67 2.85 -25.10
CA ALA A 78 -3.73 1.78 -24.84
C ALA A 78 -3.00 1.35 -26.13
N ALA A 79 -3.72 1.25 -27.25
CA ALA A 79 -3.18 0.84 -28.54
C ALA A 79 -2.22 1.83 -29.21
N VAL A 80 -2.20 3.10 -28.79
CA VAL A 80 -1.33 4.12 -29.38
C VAL A 80 0.08 4.02 -28.77
N PRO A 81 1.18 3.99 -29.52
CA PRO A 81 2.54 4.00 -28.94
C PRO A 81 2.81 5.25 -28.09
N PHE A 82 3.58 5.13 -27.00
CA PHE A 82 3.82 6.22 -26.06
C PHE A 82 4.39 7.49 -26.70
N GLU A 83 5.29 7.33 -27.68
CA GLU A 83 5.90 8.42 -28.45
C GLU A 83 4.92 9.22 -29.32
N ARG A 84 3.70 8.71 -29.48
CA ARG A 84 2.60 9.37 -30.18
C ARG A 84 1.55 9.88 -29.20
N ARG A 85 1.83 9.89 -27.89
CA ARG A 85 0.90 10.38 -26.86
C ARG A 85 1.36 11.70 -26.26
N LEU A 86 0.38 12.49 -25.86
CA LEU A 86 0.58 13.74 -25.15
C LEU A 86 0.06 13.61 -23.71
N LEU A 87 0.90 13.93 -22.73
CA LEU A 87 0.48 14.18 -21.36
C LEU A 87 0.29 15.68 -21.19
N LEU A 88 -0.96 16.09 -20.95
CA LEU A 88 -1.32 17.49 -20.72
C LEU A 88 -1.61 17.72 -19.24
N ILE A 89 -0.76 18.51 -18.59
CA ILE A 89 -0.84 18.79 -17.15
C ILE A 89 -1.09 20.29 -16.94
N PRO A 90 -1.95 20.69 -15.98
CA PRO A 90 -2.20 22.10 -15.74
C PRO A 90 -1.15 22.67 -14.78
N LYS A 91 -0.76 23.93 -15.00
CA LYS A 91 0.23 24.63 -14.14
C LYS A 91 -0.23 24.75 -12.68
N CYS A 92 -1.54 24.67 -12.42
CA CYS A 92 -2.13 24.81 -11.11
C CYS A 92 -1.86 23.63 -10.16
N LEU A 93 -1.23 22.54 -10.61
CA LEU A 93 -0.71 21.49 -9.72
C LEU A 93 0.54 21.93 -8.94
N ARG A 94 1.21 23.01 -9.37
CA ARG A 94 2.40 23.53 -8.68
C ARG A 94 2.03 24.19 -7.36
N ILE A 95 3.00 24.28 -6.46
CA ILE A 95 2.92 25.20 -5.32
C ILE A 95 3.24 26.61 -5.82
N GLU A 96 2.21 27.43 -6.07
CA GLU A 96 2.35 28.72 -6.75
C GLU A 96 3.35 29.65 -6.06
N SER A 97 3.27 29.74 -4.73
CA SER A 97 4.12 30.62 -3.91
C SER A 97 5.62 30.25 -3.90
N LYS A 98 5.99 29.04 -4.35
CA LYS A 98 7.35 28.51 -4.23
C LYS A 98 7.93 27.99 -5.54
N CYS A 99 7.15 27.91 -6.61
CA CYS A 99 7.58 27.31 -7.86
C CYS A 99 8.59 28.23 -8.59
N PRO A 100 9.84 27.79 -8.84
CA PRO A 100 10.85 28.60 -9.50
C PRO A 100 10.77 28.52 -11.04
N ALA A 101 9.78 27.80 -11.59
CA ALA A 101 9.69 27.51 -13.02
C ALA A 101 9.29 28.77 -13.82
N PRO A 102 10.04 29.11 -14.89
CA PRO A 102 9.65 30.17 -15.80
C PRO A 102 8.51 29.73 -16.72
N PHE A 103 7.93 30.70 -17.41
CA PHE A 103 6.93 30.48 -18.45
C PHE A 103 7.48 30.89 -19.82
N ASP A 104 7.09 30.17 -20.85
CA ASP A 104 7.27 30.57 -22.24
C ASP A 104 5.92 30.70 -22.95
N GLU A 105 5.93 30.79 -24.29
CA GLU A 105 4.71 30.87 -25.10
C GLU A 105 3.89 29.57 -25.12
N PHE A 106 4.48 28.45 -24.71
CA PHE A 106 3.87 27.13 -24.73
C PHE A 106 3.35 26.67 -23.36
N GLY A 107 3.95 27.13 -22.25
CA GLY A 107 3.50 26.78 -20.91
C GLY A 107 4.53 27.00 -19.80
N LEU A 108 4.38 26.24 -18.73
CA LEU A 108 5.31 26.21 -17.59
C LEU A 108 6.52 25.31 -17.92
N LEU A 109 7.73 25.83 -17.75
CA LEU A 109 8.97 25.06 -17.92
C LEU A 109 9.45 24.51 -16.57
N CYS A 110 9.04 23.29 -16.23
CA CYS A 110 9.37 22.66 -14.95
C CYS A 110 10.89 22.62 -14.70
N LYS A 111 11.32 23.10 -13.53
CA LYS A 111 12.73 23.07 -13.09
C LYS A 111 13.05 21.89 -12.18
N GLN A 112 12.16 20.91 -12.08
CA GLN A 112 12.34 19.71 -11.25
C GLN A 112 12.75 20.03 -9.80
N CYS A 113 12.03 20.96 -9.17
CA CYS A 113 12.31 21.45 -7.81
C CYS A 113 11.83 20.53 -6.67
N GLY A 114 11.14 19.43 -6.96
CA GLY A 114 10.64 18.46 -5.98
C GLY A 114 9.43 18.90 -5.16
N LEU A 115 8.81 20.04 -5.48
CA LEU A 115 7.76 20.63 -4.65
C LEU A 115 6.33 20.15 -4.96
N CYS A 116 6.09 19.55 -6.12
CA CYS A 116 4.77 19.13 -6.60
C CYS A 116 4.88 17.95 -7.56
N SER A 117 3.74 17.33 -7.88
CA SER A 117 3.66 16.14 -8.73
C SER A 117 4.00 16.35 -10.21
N ILE A 118 4.08 17.60 -10.69
CA ILE A 118 4.40 17.91 -12.09
C ILE A 118 5.73 17.27 -12.50
N GLN A 119 6.75 17.33 -11.64
CA GLN A 119 8.06 16.75 -11.93
C GLN A 119 7.97 15.23 -12.10
N ASP A 120 7.32 14.53 -11.18
CA ASP A 120 7.28 13.07 -11.20
C ASP A 120 6.51 12.57 -12.42
N LEU A 121 5.38 13.21 -12.74
CA LEU A 121 4.58 12.91 -13.91
C LEU A 121 5.31 13.22 -15.22
N GLN A 122 5.99 14.37 -15.29
CA GLN A 122 6.75 14.76 -16.47
C GLN A 122 7.92 13.81 -16.72
N ASN A 123 8.73 13.54 -15.70
CA ASN A 123 9.89 12.67 -15.83
C ASN A 123 9.49 11.26 -16.28
N GLU A 124 8.39 10.72 -15.73
CA GLU A 124 7.94 9.39 -16.11
C GLU A 124 7.36 9.36 -17.52
N ALA A 125 6.51 10.32 -17.87
CA ALA A 125 5.91 10.35 -19.19
C ALA A 125 6.98 10.54 -20.28
N GLU A 126 7.96 11.44 -20.07
CA GLU A 126 9.11 11.61 -20.96
C GLU A 126 9.94 10.32 -21.07
N ARG A 127 10.15 9.60 -19.96
CA ARG A 127 10.84 8.29 -19.94
C ARG A 127 10.11 7.24 -20.79
N LEU A 128 8.78 7.24 -20.75
CA LEU A 128 7.96 6.35 -21.58
C LEU A 128 7.93 6.78 -23.06
N GLY A 129 8.26 8.03 -23.36
CA GLY A 129 8.33 8.60 -24.71
C GLY A 129 7.28 9.68 -25.01
N TYR A 130 6.39 9.99 -24.06
CA TYR A 130 5.35 11.00 -24.24
C TYR A 130 5.94 12.37 -24.61
N ALA A 131 5.21 13.12 -25.43
CA ALA A 131 5.28 14.56 -25.36
C ALA A 131 4.59 15.03 -24.08
N VAL A 132 5.22 15.92 -23.30
CA VAL A 132 4.61 16.48 -22.09
C VAL A 132 4.43 17.98 -22.27
N LEU A 133 3.24 18.48 -21.95
CA LEU A 133 2.94 19.91 -21.96
C LEU A 133 2.32 20.33 -20.63
N VAL A 134 2.95 21.29 -19.97
CA VAL A 134 2.42 21.89 -18.74
C VAL A 134 1.74 23.21 -19.09
N ALA A 135 0.51 23.14 -19.63
CA ALA A 135 -0.19 24.29 -20.16
C ALA A 135 -1.72 24.15 -20.07
N GLU A 136 -2.40 25.28 -20.25
CA GLU A 136 -3.87 25.36 -20.29
C GLU A 136 -4.41 25.64 -21.71
N GLY A 137 -3.52 25.78 -22.71
CA GLY A 137 -3.86 26.25 -24.05
C GLY A 137 -4.26 25.15 -25.03
N SER A 138 -5.48 25.21 -25.56
CA SER A 138 -6.00 24.27 -26.56
C SER A 138 -5.36 24.42 -27.95
N ALA A 139 -4.83 25.59 -28.31
CA ALA A 139 -4.31 25.84 -29.66
C ALA A 139 -3.09 24.98 -30.03
N ILE A 140 -2.15 24.79 -29.10
CA ILE A 140 -0.94 23.96 -29.32
C ILE A 140 -1.34 22.48 -29.40
N VAL A 141 -2.22 22.04 -28.50
CA VAL A 141 -2.75 20.68 -28.49
C VAL A 141 -3.43 20.35 -29.82
N MET A 142 -4.28 21.25 -30.32
CA MET A 142 -4.96 21.08 -31.61
C MET A 142 -3.98 21.07 -32.80
N SER A 143 -2.93 21.91 -32.76
CA SER A 143 -1.87 21.88 -33.78
C SER A 143 -1.10 20.54 -33.77
N LEU A 144 -0.76 20.01 -32.58
CA LEU A 144 -0.08 18.72 -32.45
C LEU A 144 -0.95 17.55 -32.96
N ILE A 145 -2.26 17.61 -32.73
CA ILE A 145 -3.23 16.66 -33.29
C ILE A 145 -3.29 16.79 -34.82
N GLN A 146 -3.52 17.99 -35.35
CA GLN A 146 -3.70 18.24 -36.80
C GLN A 146 -2.45 17.90 -37.61
N THR A 147 -1.27 18.03 -37.01
CA THR A 147 0.01 17.65 -37.65
C THR A 147 0.28 16.14 -37.60
N GLY A 148 -0.55 15.34 -36.92
CA GLY A 148 -0.40 13.89 -36.76
C GLY A 148 0.76 13.48 -35.86
N LYS A 149 1.38 14.45 -35.16
CA LYS A 149 2.48 14.18 -34.21
C LYS A 149 1.99 13.45 -32.98
N ILE A 150 0.75 13.73 -32.56
CA ILE A 150 0.09 13.10 -31.42
C ILE A 150 -1.20 12.45 -31.89
N GLU A 151 -1.42 11.22 -31.47
CA GLU A 151 -2.59 10.40 -31.77
C GLU A 151 -3.44 10.07 -30.55
N ALA A 152 -2.98 10.33 -29.32
CA ALA A 152 -3.79 10.19 -28.12
C ALA A 152 -3.35 11.11 -26.99
N ILE A 153 -4.27 11.40 -26.05
CA ILE A 153 -4.05 12.38 -24.98
C ILE A 153 -4.44 11.78 -23.62
N VAL A 154 -3.54 11.94 -22.65
CA VAL A 154 -3.83 11.83 -21.22
C VAL A 154 -3.86 13.24 -20.65
N GLY A 155 -5.03 13.69 -20.21
CA GLY A 155 -5.24 15.04 -19.70
C GLY A 155 -5.44 15.08 -18.19
N VAL A 156 -4.97 16.14 -17.55
CA VAL A 156 -5.36 16.51 -16.19
C VAL A 156 -5.99 17.90 -16.26
N SER A 157 -7.23 18.06 -15.80
CA SER A 157 -7.91 19.36 -15.87
C SER A 157 -9.13 19.43 -14.96
N CYS A 158 -9.62 20.63 -14.67
CA CYS A 158 -10.89 20.78 -13.96
C CYS A 158 -12.09 20.48 -14.87
N LEU A 159 -13.22 20.07 -14.29
CA LEU A 159 -14.41 19.66 -15.04
C LEU A 159 -14.88 20.72 -16.05
N SER A 160 -14.88 22.00 -15.67
CA SER A 160 -15.31 23.10 -16.54
C SER A 160 -14.40 23.34 -17.75
N VAL A 161 -13.13 22.92 -17.69
CA VAL A 161 -12.23 22.94 -18.84
C VAL A 161 -12.45 21.69 -19.70
N LEU A 162 -12.62 20.52 -19.09
CA LEU A 162 -12.89 19.27 -19.81
C LEU A 162 -14.17 19.34 -20.65
N GLU A 163 -15.26 19.88 -20.10
CA GLU A 163 -16.52 20.10 -20.80
C GLU A 163 -16.37 20.90 -22.10
N ARG A 164 -15.44 21.88 -22.10
CA ARG A 164 -15.16 22.70 -23.28
C ARG A 164 -14.18 22.03 -24.24
N ALA A 165 -13.32 21.13 -23.75
CA ALA A 165 -12.30 20.47 -24.54
C ALA A 165 -12.84 19.24 -25.29
N PHE A 166 -13.78 18.50 -24.69
CA PHE A 166 -14.31 17.24 -25.24
C PHE A 166 -14.92 17.37 -26.63
N PRO A 167 -15.73 18.40 -26.97
CA PRO A 167 -16.26 18.54 -28.33
C PRO A 167 -15.18 18.64 -29.42
N TYR A 168 -14.02 19.22 -29.10
CA TYR A 168 -12.92 19.32 -30.06
C TYR A 168 -12.18 18.00 -30.24
N MET A 169 -12.03 17.22 -29.16
CA MET A 169 -11.42 15.90 -29.21
C MET A 169 -12.32 14.89 -29.92
N GLU A 170 -13.63 14.99 -29.67
CA GLU A 170 -14.69 14.25 -30.36
C GLU A 170 -14.64 14.52 -31.88
N ALA A 171 -14.65 15.78 -32.29
CA ALA A 171 -14.61 16.17 -33.70
C ALA A 171 -13.32 15.73 -34.41
N ALA A 172 -12.21 15.59 -33.68
CA ALA A 172 -10.95 15.10 -34.19
C ALA A 172 -10.79 13.57 -34.10
N ALA A 173 -11.74 12.87 -33.48
CA ALA A 173 -11.70 11.43 -33.19
C ALA A 173 -10.39 10.97 -32.53
N VAL A 174 -9.83 11.80 -31.63
CA VAL A 174 -8.59 11.50 -30.92
C VAL A 174 -8.90 10.83 -29.59
N PRO A 175 -8.38 9.61 -29.33
CA PRO A 175 -8.47 8.96 -28.03
C PRO A 175 -7.99 9.87 -26.90
N GLY A 176 -8.89 10.10 -25.94
CA GLY A 176 -8.69 11.08 -24.89
C GLY A 176 -9.22 10.59 -23.56
N VAL A 177 -8.35 10.48 -22.57
CA VAL A 177 -8.73 10.27 -21.17
C VAL A 177 -8.35 11.49 -20.35
N ALA A 178 -9.13 11.78 -19.32
CA ALA A 178 -8.92 12.91 -18.45
C ALA A 178 -9.09 12.55 -16.98
N VAL A 179 -8.17 12.99 -16.12
CA VAL A 179 -8.32 12.89 -14.66
C VAL A 179 -8.75 14.26 -14.13
N PRO A 180 -9.96 14.38 -13.55
CA PRO A 180 -10.45 15.63 -13.00
C PRO A 180 -9.58 16.15 -11.85
N LEU A 181 -9.23 17.43 -11.88
CA LEU A 181 -8.70 18.13 -10.71
C LEU A 181 -9.78 18.19 -9.62
N LEU A 182 -9.36 18.04 -8.37
CA LEU A 182 -10.25 18.12 -7.21
C LEU A 182 -10.66 19.57 -6.89
N GLN A 183 -9.91 20.56 -7.39
CA GLN A 183 -10.20 21.99 -7.28
C GLN A 183 -10.18 22.66 -8.66
N ASP A 184 -10.83 23.81 -8.80
CA ASP A 184 -10.95 24.54 -10.07
C ASP A 184 -10.57 26.03 -9.95
N ASP A 185 -10.02 26.45 -8.82
CA ASP A 185 -9.61 27.84 -8.56
C ASP A 185 -8.18 28.15 -9.04
N CYS A 186 -7.60 27.21 -9.79
CA CYS A 186 -6.31 27.32 -10.47
C CYS A 186 -5.11 27.61 -9.54
N ILE A 187 -5.21 27.32 -8.25
CA ILE A 187 -4.14 27.56 -7.26
C ILE A 187 -3.95 26.31 -6.41
N ASP A 188 -2.73 25.78 -6.37
CA ASP A 188 -2.31 24.65 -5.53
C ASP A 188 -3.31 23.47 -5.58
N THR A 189 -3.82 23.16 -6.77
CA THR A 189 -4.85 22.15 -7.01
C THR A 189 -4.29 20.73 -6.85
N THR A 190 -5.16 19.78 -6.56
CA THR A 190 -4.81 18.36 -6.38
C THR A 190 -5.57 17.47 -7.35
N VAL A 191 -5.07 16.26 -7.56
CA VAL A 191 -5.63 15.27 -8.49
C VAL A 191 -5.45 13.87 -7.88
N ASP A 192 -6.28 12.92 -8.29
CA ASP A 192 -6.04 11.49 -8.01
C ASP A 192 -4.81 11.02 -8.78
N LEU A 193 -3.63 11.15 -8.16
CA LEU A 193 -2.35 10.86 -8.80
C LEU A 193 -2.28 9.43 -9.31
N ASP A 194 -2.79 8.46 -8.55
CA ASP A 194 -2.80 7.05 -8.95
C ASP A 194 -3.50 6.85 -10.29
N TRP A 195 -4.56 7.61 -10.58
CA TRP A 195 -5.27 7.50 -11.85
C TRP A 195 -4.47 8.09 -13.00
N VAL A 196 -3.75 9.19 -12.77
CA VAL A 196 -2.86 9.76 -13.80
C VAL A 196 -1.74 8.76 -14.11
N TRP A 197 -1.15 8.16 -13.07
CA TRP A 197 -0.14 7.11 -13.20
C TRP A 197 -0.67 5.89 -13.96
N ASP A 198 -1.89 5.42 -13.66
CA ASP A 198 -2.54 4.33 -14.39
C ASP A 198 -2.67 4.66 -15.89
N TYR A 199 -3.12 5.87 -16.24
CA TYR A 199 -3.33 6.23 -17.64
C TYR A 199 -2.05 6.45 -18.44
N ILE A 200 -0.98 6.98 -17.84
CA ILE A 200 0.29 7.18 -18.57
C ILE A 200 1.02 5.86 -18.85
N HIS A 201 0.73 4.78 -18.12
CA HIS A 201 1.33 3.46 -18.33
C HIS A 201 0.52 2.53 -19.22
N LEU A 202 -0.68 2.93 -19.61
CA LEU A 202 -1.62 2.08 -20.33
C LEU A 202 -1.05 1.63 -21.69
N THR A 203 -1.10 0.36 -22.09
CA THR A 203 -0.61 -0.13 -23.42
C THR A 203 -1.54 -1.20 -24.06
N SER A 204 -1.43 -1.49 -25.36
CA SER A 204 -2.19 -2.61 -25.98
C SER A 204 -1.60 -3.97 -25.62
N ASP A 205 -0.27 -4.01 -25.46
CA ASP A 205 0.49 -5.12 -24.85
C ASP A 205 0.46 -5.04 -23.31
N ASP A 206 -0.44 -4.23 -22.73
CA ASP A 206 -0.51 -3.99 -21.30
C ASP A 206 -0.91 -5.25 -20.55
N ARG A 207 0.11 -5.98 -20.16
CA ARG A 207 0.08 -6.99 -19.11
C ARG A 207 0.42 -6.37 -17.75
N THR A 208 0.50 -5.03 -17.60
CA THR A 208 0.42 -4.40 -16.27
C THR A 208 -0.98 -4.58 -15.74
N ARG A 209 -1.16 -5.76 -15.15
CA ARG A 209 -2.40 -6.17 -14.53
C ARG A 209 -2.59 -5.21 -13.36
N ARG A 210 -3.61 -4.35 -13.41
CA ARG A 210 -4.16 -3.81 -12.16
C ARG A 210 -4.77 -5.00 -11.44
N MET A 211 -3.93 -5.72 -10.70
CA MET A 211 -4.34 -6.87 -9.92
C MET A 211 -5.48 -6.42 -9.02
N ASP A 212 -6.57 -7.19 -9.06
CA ASP A 212 -7.65 -7.03 -8.12
C ASP A 212 -7.15 -7.50 -6.76
N LEU A 213 -6.60 -6.56 -6.00
CA LEU A 213 -6.08 -6.83 -4.67
C LEU A 213 -7.21 -7.20 -3.69
N GLY A 214 -8.47 -6.90 -4.01
CA GLY A 214 -9.64 -7.33 -3.24
C GLY A 214 -9.90 -8.81 -3.46
N ALA A 215 -10.09 -9.23 -4.71
CA ALA A 215 -10.27 -10.65 -5.05
C ALA A 215 -9.08 -11.51 -4.61
N LEU A 216 -7.85 -11.02 -4.79
CA LEU A 216 -6.65 -11.72 -4.31
C LEU A 216 -6.64 -11.88 -2.79
N ARG A 217 -7.13 -10.87 -2.07
CA ARG A 217 -7.23 -10.92 -0.62
C ARG A 217 -8.27 -11.93 -0.18
N GLU A 218 -9.43 -11.97 -0.84
CA GLU A 218 -10.47 -12.98 -0.60
C GLU A 218 -9.95 -14.40 -0.85
N ASP A 219 -9.19 -14.62 -1.93
CA ASP A 219 -8.55 -15.91 -2.21
C ASP A 219 -7.60 -16.34 -1.09
N VAL A 220 -6.74 -15.42 -0.63
CA VAL A 220 -5.80 -15.69 0.46
C VAL A 220 -6.54 -15.99 1.76
N ASP A 221 -7.54 -15.16 2.12
CA ASP A 221 -8.34 -15.37 3.33
C ASP A 221 -9.09 -16.71 3.29
N PHE A 222 -9.59 -17.12 2.12
CA PHE A 222 -10.21 -18.42 1.93
C PHE A 222 -9.27 -19.60 2.24
N TRP A 223 -7.97 -19.47 1.96
CA TRP A 223 -6.99 -20.54 2.24
C TRP A 223 -6.73 -20.80 3.72
N PHE A 224 -7.14 -19.88 4.60
CA PHE A 224 -7.06 -20.02 6.06
C PHE A 224 -8.39 -20.47 6.69
N THR A 225 -9.37 -20.89 5.88
CA THR A 225 -10.57 -21.57 6.40
C THR A 225 -10.23 -22.98 6.88
N PRO A 226 -10.99 -23.57 7.82
CA PRO A 226 -10.70 -24.90 8.36
C PRO A 226 -10.49 -25.98 7.29
N LEU A 227 -11.42 -26.06 6.32
CA LEU A 227 -11.36 -27.04 5.22
C LEU A 227 -10.15 -26.82 4.31
N ALA A 228 -9.78 -25.57 4.05
CA ALA A 228 -8.63 -25.26 3.20
C ALA A 228 -7.32 -25.60 3.91
N LEU A 229 -7.18 -25.29 5.21
CA LEU A 229 -6.02 -25.65 6.00
C LEU A 229 -5.84 -27.17 6.09
N ASP A 230 -6.91 -27.93 6.32
CA ASP A 230 -6.86 -29.40 6.33
C ASP A 230 -6.42 -29.97 4.97
N SER A 231 -6.81 -29.33 3.86
CA SER A 231 -6.37 -29.74 2.53
C SER A 231 -4.88 -29.49 2.26
N VAL A 232 -4.30 -28.48 2.92
CA VAL A 232 -2.90 -28.07 2.75
C VAL A 232 -1.97 -28.79 3.72
N MET A 233 -2.37 -28.87 4.99
CA MET A 233 -1.57 -29.39 6.10
C MET A 233 -1.86 -30.86 6.41
N GLY A 234 -2.96 -31.42 5.88
CA GLY A 234 -3.48 -32.73 6.29
C GLY A 234 -4.30 -32.64 7.59
N PRO A 235 -5.00 -33.72 7.97
CA PRO A 235 -5.81 -33.76 9.19
C PRO A 235 -4.94 -33.65 10.45
N ALA A 236 -5.45 -32.99 11.48
CA ALA A 236 -4.77 -32.90 12.77
C ALA A 236 -4.62 -34.29 13.42
N GLN A 237 -3.40 -34.66 13.81
CA GLN A 237 -3.14 -35.95 14.49
C GLN A 237 -3.20 -35.88 16.02
N GLY A 238 -3.25 -34.67 16.57
CA GLY A 238 -3.27 -34.45 18.02
C GLY A 238 -3.60 -33.01 18.39
N GLU A 239 -3.56 -32.74 19.69
CA GLU A 239 -4.05 -31.47 20.25
C GLU A 239 -3.20 -30.27 19.86
N THR A 240 -1.87 -30.38 19.90
CA THR A 240 -0.96 -29.29 19.47
C THR A 240 -1.27 -28.86 18.02
N GLU A 241 -1.46 -29.85 17.16
CA GLU A 241 -1.79 -29.66 15.75
C GLU A 241 -3.17 -29.01 15.54
N ARG A 242 -4.15 -29.34 16.39
CA ARG A 242 -5.47 -28.68 16.40
C ARG A 242 -5.34 -27.21 16.80
N ILE A 243 -4.64 -26.93 17.90
CA ILE A 243 -4.41 -25.57 18.42
C ILE A 243 -3.65 -24.73 17.39
N SER A 244 -2.60 -25.26 16.76
CA SER A 244 -1.86 -24.57 15.69
C SER A 244 -2.78 -24.14 14.54
N ARG A 245 -3.67 -25.03 14.08
CA ARG A 245 -4.61 -24.73 12.99
C ARG A 245 -5.65 -23.70 13.40
N GLU A 246 -6.16 -23.76 14.62
CA GLU A 246 -7.08 -22.74 15.15
C GLU A 246 -6.41 -21.36 15.23
N TRP A 247 -5.14 -21.32 15.66
CA TRP A 247 -4.36 -20.08 15.70
C TRP A 247 -4.11 -19.47 14.31
N LEU A 248 -3.87 -20.32 13.28
CA LEU A 248 -3.76 -19.89 11.88
C LEU A 248 -5.09 -19.36 11.33
N GLN A 249 -6.23 -19.88 11.79
CA GLN A 249 -7.57 -19.43 11.38
C GLN A 249 -7.91 -18.04 11.94
N ARG A 250 -7.40 -17.71 13.14
CA ARG A 250 -7.66 -16.41 13.78
C ARG A 250 -7.34 -15.26 12.85
N ALA A 251 -8.21 -14.26 12.87
CA ALA A 251 -8.16 -13.11 11.98
C ALA A 251 -6.83 -12.34 12.14
N GLY A 252 -6.47 -11.61 11.10
CA GLY A 252 -5.27 -10.79 11.06
C GLY A 252 -5.15 -10.08 9.72
N LYS A 253 -4.23 -9.12 9.61
CA LYS A 253 -4.06 -8.37 8.36
C LYS A 253 -3.46 -9.21 7.22
N ARG A 254 -3.02 -10.45 7.45
CA ARG A 254 -2.51 -11.44 6.46
C ARG A 254 -1.67 -10.83 5.31
N TRP A 255 -0.86 -9.83 5.63
CA TRP A 255 -0.06 -9.11 4.63
C TRP A 255 1.01 -10.00 4.02
N ARG A 256 1.66 -10.84 4.83
CA ARG A 256 2.77 -11.68 4.37
C ARG A 256 2.31 -12.76 3.37
N PRO A 257 1.26 -13.57 3.64
CA PRO A 257 0.72 -14.48 2.64
C PRO A 257 0.23 -13.76 1.39
N PHE A 258 -0.46 -12.63 1.56
CA PHE A 258 -0.91 -11.80 0.44
C PHE A 258 0.26 -11.35 -0.45
N LEU A 259 1.35 -10.87 0.13
CA LEU A 259 2.52 -10.42 -0.62
C LEU A 259 3.21 -11.56 -1.37
N THR A 260 3.25 -12.76 -0.79
CA THR A 260 3.76 -13.96 -1.49
C THR A 260 2.98 -14.26 -2.75
N VAL A 261 1.65 -14.30 -2.66
CA VAL A 261 0.80 -14.58 -3.82
C VAL A 261 0.83 -13.42 -4.81
N ALA A 262 0.85 -12.18 -4.30
CA ALA A 262 0.82 -11.00 -5.14
C ALA A 262 2.10 -10.84 -5.96
N ALA A 263 3.27 -11.07 -5.34
CA ALA A 263 4.56 -11.04 -6.03
C ALA A 263 4.62 -12.11 -7.13
N PHE A 264 4.16 -13.34 -6.83
CA PHE A 264 4.05 -14.40 -7.84
C PHE A 264 3.19 -13.95 -9.03
N GLN A 265 1.96 -13.48 -8.78
CA GLN A 265 1.03 -13.08 -9.84
C GLN A 265 1.55 -11.90 -10.67
N ALA A 266 2.25 -10.95 -10.04
CA ALA A 266 2.82 -9.79 -10.74
C ALA A 266 3.98 -10.18 -11.67
N LEU A 267 4.73 -11.23 -11.34
CA LEU A 267 5.84 -11.74 -12.14
C LEU A 267 5.42 -12.75 -13.21
N GLN A 268 4.18 -13.24 -13.16
CA GLN A 268 3.68 -14.19 -14.16
C GLN A 268 3.52 -13.56 -15.55
N THR A 269 3.98 -14.27 -16.57
CA THR A 269 3.92 -13.81 -17.96
C THR A 269 2.55 -14.06 -18.58
N GLU A 270 1.83 -15.14 -18.21
CA GLU A 270 0.51 -15.50 -18.76
C GLU A 270 -0.67 -15.02 -17.88
N PRO A 271 -1.62 -14.23 -18.41
CA PRO A 271 -2.80 -13.77 -17.65
C PRO A 271 -3.82 -14.87 -17.41
N GLY A 272 -4.40 -14.93 -16.21
CA GLY A 272 -5.53 -15.81 -15.88
C GLY A 272 -5.17 -17.27 -15.58
N SER A 273 -3.88 -17.62 -15.54
CA SER A 273 -3.45 -18.93 -15.03
C SER A 273 -3.83 -19.05 -13.56
N LYS A 274 -4.61 -20.08 -13.22
CA LYS A 274 -4.95 -20.38 -11.83
C LYS A 274 -3.64 -20.56 -11.06
N PRO A 275 -3.46 -19.92 -9.89
CA PRO A 275 -2.27 -20.14 -9.09
C PRO A 275 -2.11 -21.64 -8.82
N PRO A 276 -0.90 -22.20 -8.96
CA PRO A 276 -0.70 -23.61 -8.71
C PRO A 276 -1.04 -23.91 -7.25
N GLU A 277 -1.58 -25.09 -6.96
CA GLU A 277 -1.90 -25.48 -5.58
C GLU A 277 -0.66 -25.42 -4.66
N SER A 278 0.55 -25.57 -5.23
CA SER A 278 1.81 -25.35 -4.52
C SER A 278 1.98 -23.93 -3.97
N LEU A 279 1.36 -22.91 -4.58
CA LEU A 279 1.41 -21.53 -4.08
C LEU A 279 0.66 -21.36 -2.77
N LYS A 280 -0.42 -22.14 -2.56
CA LYS A 280 -1.15 -22.14 -1.28
C LYS A 280 -0.26 -22.65 -0.15
N LYS A 281 0.53 -23.70 -0.40
CA LYS A 281 1.52 -24.20 0.59
C LYS A 281 2.52 -23.13 0.99
N LEU A 282 2.98 -22.30 0.05
CA LEU A 282 3.88 -21.17 0.35
C LEU A 282 3.19 -20.10 1.20
N ALA A 283 1.98 -19.71 0.83
CA ALA A 283 1.21 -18.72 1.59
C ALA A 283 0.96 -19.18 3.04
N VAL A 284 0.57 -20.45 3.23
CA VAL A 284 0.40 -21.04 4.56
C VAL A 284 1.73 -21.16 5.30
N ALA A 285 2.82 -21.56 4.63
CA ALA A 285 4.14 -21.64 5.25
C ALA A 285 4.61 -20.28 5.81
N VAL A 286 4.41 -19.20 5.03
CA VAL A 286 4.74 -17.84 5.44
C VAL A 286 3.91 -17.40 6.64
N GLU A 287 2.62 -17.73 6.67
CA GLU A 287 1.77 -17.43 7.83
C GLU A 287 2.18 -18.26 9.04
N CYS A 288 2.59 -19.53 8.87
CA CYS A 288 3.11 -20.34 9.97
C CYS A 288 4.32 -19.68 10.63
N PHE A 289 5.29 -19.18 9.85
CA PHE A 289 6.43 -18.46 10.41
C PHE A 289 6.01 -17.19 11.16
N HIS A 290 5.07 -16.42 10.60
CA HIS A 290 4.60 -15.19 11.24
C HIS A 290 3.79 -15.45 12.51
N LYS A 291 2.86 -16.40 12.48
CA LYS A 291 2.03 -16.75 13.63
C LYS A 291 2.83 -17.42 14.73
N ALA A 292 3.88 -18.16 14.39
CA ALA A 292 4.86 -18.64 15.37
C ALA A 292 5.62 -17.50 16.04
N SER A 293 6.07 -16.50 15.26
CA SER A 293 6.79 -15.36 15.83
C SER A 293 5.89 -14.56 16.79
N LEU A 294 4.61 -14.39 16.47
CA LEU A 294 3.65 -13.73 17.37
C LEU A 294 3.47 -14.48 18.69
N ILE A 295 3.31 -15.82 18.65
CA ILE A 295 3.18 -16.61 19.89
C ILE A 295 4.43 -16.44 20.78
N HIS A 296 5.61 -16.47 20.18
CA HIS A 296 6.85 -16.33 20.93
C HIS A 296 7.04 -14.91 21.47
N ASP A 297 6.74 -13.87 20.68
CA ASP A 297 6.77 -12.46 21.11
C ASP A 297 5.79 -12.24 22.28
N ASP A 298 4.53 -12.71 22.17
CA ASP A 298 3.52 -12.62 23.24
C ASP A 298 4.05 -13.24 24.56
N ILE A 299 4.73 -14.40 24.50
CA ILE A 299 5.31 -15.07 25.67
C ILE A 299 6.50 -14.27 26.24
N GLU A 300 7.37 -13.79 25.36
CA GLU A 300 8.58 -13.05 25.74
C GLU A 300 8.25 -11.71 26.38
N ASP A 301 7.15 -11.10 25.94
CA ASP A 301 6.65 -9.83 26.43
C ASP A 301 5.70 -9.96 27.62
N GLY A 302 5.08 -11.13 27.81
CA GLY A 302 4.12 -11.39 28.88
C GLY A 302 2.75 -10.73 28.63
N ASP A 303 2.36 -10.61 27.36
CA ASP A 303 1.13 -9.93 26.95
C ASP A 303 -0.11 -10.80 27.19
N GLY A 304 -1.09 -10.29 27.93
CA GLY A 304 -2.32 -11.03 28.22
C GLY A 304 -3.34 -11.06 27.06
N GLU A 305 -3.31 -10.04 26.20
CA GLU A 305 -4.19 -9.89 25.04
C GLU A 305 -3.38 -9.48 23.81
N GLY A 306 -3.60 -10.15 22.67
CA GLY A 306 -2.97 -9.86 21.38
C GLY A 306 -4.05 -9.66 20.32
N TYR A 307 -4.02 -8.52 19.62
CA TYR A 307 -5.01 -8.15 18.59
C TYR A 307 -6.48 -8.20 19.06
N GLY A 308 -6.75 -7.97 20.36
CA GLY A 308 -8.10 -7.98 20.94
C GLY A 308 -8.64 -9.37 21.29
N GLU A 309 -7.80 -10.41 21.22
CA GLU A 309 -8.10 -11.77 21.69
C GLU A 309 -7.09 -12.19 22.78
N ALA A 310 -7.46 -13.16 23.62
CA ALA A 310 -6.52 -13.74 24.58
C ALA A 310 -5.31 -14.35 23.86
N THR A 311 -4.11 -14.05 24.34
CA THR A 311 -2.88 -14.65 23.80
C THR A 311 -2.87 -16.15 24.07
N LEU A 312 -2.12 -16.88 23.25
CA LEU A 312 -2.17 -18.35 23.31
C LEU A 312 -1.64 -18.90 24.65
N HIS A 313 -0.69 -18.19 25.27
CA HIS A 313 -0.11 -18.61 26.55
C HIS A 313 -1.02 -18.31 27.74
N GLU A 314 -1.91 -17.33 27.66
CA GLU A 314 -2.98 -17.14 28.64
C GLU A 314 -4.05 -18.22 28.52
N GLU A 315 -4.41 -18.63 27.30
CA GLU A 315 -5.46 -19.63 27.08
C GLU A 315 -5.00 -21.06 27.41
N TYR A 316 -3.78 -21.44 27.03
CA TYR A 316 -3.28 -22.82 27.14
C TYR A 316 -2.05 -22.98 28.05
N GLY A 317 -1.51 -21.89 28.59
CA GLY A 317 -0.27 -21.88 29.35
C GLY A 317 0.98 -21.81 28.46
N VAL A 318 2.04 -21.20 29.00
CA VAL A 318 3.34 -21.03 28.33
C VAL A 318 3.90 -22.33 27.72
N PRO A 319 3.88 -23.50 28.39
CA PRO A 319 4.44 -24.72 27.81
C PRO A 319 3.75 -25.18 26.52
N VAL A 320 2.42 -25.01 26.43
CA VAL A 320 1.65 -25.39 25.24
C VAL A 320 1.88 -24.38 24.13
N ALA A 321 1.81 -23.09 24.45
CA ALA A 321 2.00 -22.02 23.47
C ALA A 321 3.39 -22.08 22.82
N LEU A 322 4.45 -22.26 23.62
CA LEU A 322 5.82 -22.42 23.11
C LEU A 322 5.93 -23.62 22.16
N ASN A 323 5.36 -24.77 22.54
CA ASN A 323 5.40 -25.96 21.69
C ASN A 323 4.55 -25.82 20.41
N VAL A 324 3.47 -25.03 20.44
CA VAL A 324 2.68 -24.68 19.24
C VAL A 324 3.48 -23.78 18.30
N GLY A 325 4.22 -22.80 18.81
CA GLY A 325 5.10 -21.95 18.01
C GLY A 325 6.22 -22.75 17.33
N ASP A 326 6.85 -23.67 18.07
CA ASP A 326 7.85 -24.60 17.52
C ASP A 326 7.27 -25.51 16.42
N LEU A 327 6.06 -26.03 16.62
CA LEU A 327 5.38 -26.83 15.61
C LEU A 327 5.10 -26.02 14.34
N LEU A 328 4.63 -24.78 14.47
CA LEU A 328 4.37 -23.90 13.32
C LEU A 328 5.64 -23.59 12.52
N ILE A 329 6.78 -23.38 13.19
CA ILE A 329 8.08 -23.23 12.53
C ILE A 329 8.38 -24.49 11.69
N GLY A 330 8.24 -25.69 12.29
CA GLY A 330 8.44 -26.96 11.60
C GLY A 330 7.51 -27.16 10.40
N GLU A 331 6.22 -26.83 10.57
CA GLU A 331 5.21 -26.88 9.51
C GLU A 331 5.55 -25.95 8.36
N GLY A 332 6.04 -24.74 8.62
CA GLY A 332 6.48 -23.82 7.57
C GLY A 332 7.57 -24.44 6.68
N TYR A 333 8.63 -25.00 7.27
CA TYR A 333 9.68 -25.67 6.49
C TYR A 333 9.18 -26.92 5.78
N ARG A 334 8.34 -27.72 6.43
CA ARG A 334 7.74 -28.93 5.83
C ARG A 334 6.92 -28.58 4.60
N LEU A 335 6.07 -27.55 4.67
CA LEU A 335 5.25 -27.07 3.56
C LEU A 335 6.09 -26.55 2.39
N LEU A 336 7.21 -25.85 2.66
CA LEU A 336 8.16 -25.45 1.62
C LEU A 336 8.84 -26.66 0.97
N ALA A 337 9.30 -27.64 1.76
CA ALA A 337 9.99 -28.83 1.25
C ALA A 337 9.07 -29.75 0.43
N GLU A 338 7.81 -29.86 0.83
CA GLU A 338 6.76 -30.63 0.14
C GLU A 338 5.97 -29.81 -0.89
N SER A 339 6.43 -28.59 -1.19
CA SER A 339 5.83 -27.79 -2.24
C SER A 339 6.07 -28.45 -3.61
N GLY A 340 5.13 -28.31 -4.53
CA GLY A 340 5.23 -28.89 -5.87
C GLY A 340 6.23 -28.20 -6.81
N PHE A 341 7.13 -27.36 -6.28
CA PHE A 341 8.11 -26.60 -7.06
C PHE A 341 9.37 -27.44 -7.37
N SER A 342 10.21 -26.94 -8.29
CA SER A 342 11.45 -27.63 -8.67
C SER A 342 12.37 -27.84 -7.45
N PRO A 343 13.27 -28.84 -7.46
CA PRO A 343 14.27 -29.01 -6.40
C PRO A 343 15.09 -27.72 -6.14
N GLU A 344 15.48 -27.02 -7.20
CA GLU A 344 16.27 -25.79 -7.14
C GLU A 344 15.48 -24.67 -6.46
N GLN A 345 14.22 -24.46 -6.88
CA GLN A 345 13.32 -23.50 -6.24
C GLN A 345 13.13 -23.82 -4.75
N ARG A 346 12.88 -25.08 -4.40
CA ARG A 346 12.67 -25.48 -2.99
C ARG A 346 13.90 -25.25 -2.12
N VAL A 347 15.09 -25.57 -2.61
CA VAL A 347 16.35 -25.30 -1.88
C VAL A 347 16.50 -23.80 -1.63
N ALA A 348 16.28 -22.96 -2.65
CA ALA A 348 16.34 -21.51 -2.51
C ALA A 348 15.29 -20.98 -1.52
N MET A 349 14.04 -21.46 -1.61
CA MET A 349 12.96 -21.09 -0.69
C MET A 349 13.30 -21.42 0.77
N LEU A 350 13.83 -22.62 1.03
CA LEU A 350 14.27 -23.05 2.35
C LEU A 350 15.44 -22.20 2.88
N GLN A 351 16.41 -21.87 2.04
CA GLN A 351 17.53 -21.00 2.41
C GLN A 351 17.06 -19.59 2.79
N ILE A 352 16.14 -19.01 2.01
CA ILE A 352 15.57 -17.69 2.30
C ILE A 352 14.76 -17.71 3.59
N ALA A 353 13.89 -18.71 3.78
CA ALA A 353 13.12 -18.85 5.01
C ALA A 353 14.01 -19.02 6.24
N ALA A 354 15.04 -19.88 6.15
CA ALA A 354 16.00 -20.10 7.23
C ALA A 354 16.80 -18.84 7.56
N GLN A 355 17.27 -18.12 6.55
CA GLN A 355 18.00 -16.88 6.77
C GLN A 355 17.09 -15.80 7.38
N GLY A 356 15.86 -15.66 6.88
CA GLY A 356 14.89 -14.72 7.43
C GLY A 356 14.57 -15.01 8.89
N GLN A 357 14.32 -16.27 9.25
CA GLN A 357 14.09 -16.65 10.65
C GLN A 357 15.30 -16.34 11.55
N ARG A 358 16.53 -16.59 11.07
CA ARG A 358 17.74 -16.24 11.83
C ARG A 358 17.85 -14.74 12.10
N GLU A 359 17.51 -13.90 11.12
CA GLU A 359 17.54 -12.44 11.32
C GLU A 359 16.43 -11.96 12.25
N LEU A 360 15.21 -12.51 12.16
CA LEU A 360 14.12 -12.23 13.11
C LEU A 360 14.54 -12.55 14.54
N CYS A 361 15.11 -13.74 14.78
CA CYS A 361 15.60 -14.13 16.11
C CYS A 361 16.75 -13.23 16.59
N ARG A 362 17.60 -12.72 15.69
CA ARG A 362 18.66 -11.76 16.05
C ARG A 362 18.10 -10.39 16.41
N GLY A 363 17.06 -9.93 15.70
CA GLY A 363 16.34 -8.70 16.01
C GLY A 363 15.69 -8.78 17.39
N GLN A 364 14.90 -9.82 17.62
CA GLN A 364 14.26 -10.08 18.91
C GLN A 364 15.30 -10.25 20.03
N GLY A 365 16.37 -11.01 19.78
CA GLY A 365 17.46 -11.17 20.75
C GLY A 365 18.16 -9.87 21.13
N ALA A 366 18.24 -8.89 20.24
CA ALA A 366 18.80 -7.57 20.53
C ALA A 366 17.90 -6.79 21.50
N GLU A 367 16.59 -6.83 21.30
CA GLU A 367 15.59 -6.24 22.20
C GLU A 367 15.61 -6.92 23.58
N LEU A 368 15.62 -8.25 23.62
CA LEU A 368 15.71 -9.01 24.88
C LEU A 368 17.02 -8.74 25.64
N THR A 369 18.13 -8.56 24.92
CA THR A 369 19.42 -8.18 25.52
C THR A 369 19.34 -6.80 26.15
N TRP A 370 18.73 -5.84 25.44
CA TRP A 370 18.50 -4.50 25.98
C TRP A 370 17.57 -4.53 27.20
N THR A 371 16.50 -5.35 27.18
CA THR A 371 15.58 -5.56 28.31
C THR A 371 16.29 -6.00 29.59
N ARG A 372 17.38 -6.76 29.49
CA ARG A 372 18.20 -7.20 30.64
C ARG A 372 19.11 -6.10 31.19
N GLU A 373 19.59 -5.21 30.34
CA GLU A 373 20.50 -4.11 30.68
C GLU A 373 19.98 -2.79 30.08
N PRO A 374 18.88 -2.24 30.63
CA PRO A 374 18.18 -1.12 30.01
C PRO A 374 19.02 0.16 30.07
N ARG A 375 19.17 0.78 28.90
CA ARG A 375 19.85 2.06 28.72
C ARG A 375 19.13 2.89 27.66
N PRO A 376 19.30 4.23 27.64
CA PRO A 376 18.84 5.01 26.51
C PRO A 376 19.44 4.53 25.19
N LEU A 377 18.57 4.34 24.19
CA LEU A 377 18.95 4.10 22.80
C LEU A 377 18.70 5.35 21.97
N THR A 378 19.60 5.60 21.02
CA THR A 378 19.39 6.58 19.95
C THR A 378 18.33 6.09 18.98
N SER A 379 17.74 7.00 18.21
CA SER A 379 16.78 6.61 17.16
C SER A 379 17.44 5.70 16.12
N VAL A 380 18.73 5.85 15.86
CA VAL A 380 19.48 4.96 14.94
C VAL A 380 19.53 3.53 15.47
N GLU A 381 19.88 3.35 16.75
CA GLU A 381 19.95 2.02 17.37
C GLU A 381 18.58 1.33 17.42
N VAL A 382 17.49 2.08 17.67
CA VAL A 382 16.13 1.54 17.64
C VAL A 382 15.76 1.10 16.21
N LEU A 383 16.08 1.91 15.20
CA LEU A 383 15.80 1.56 13.81
C LEU A 383 16.59 0.32 13.34
N GLU A 384 17.80 0.10 13.86
CA GLU A 384 18.58 -1.14 13.60
C GLU A 384 17.91 -2.39 14.21
N ILE A 385 17.20 -2.26 15.34
CA ILE A 385 16.39 -3.33 15.91
C ILE A 385 15.17 -3.58 15.02
N PHE A 386 14.45 -2.52 14.62
CA PHE A 386 13.27 -2.60 13.76
C PHE A 386 13.56 -3.25 12.42
N GLU A 387 14.70 -2.90 11.82
CA GLU A 387 15.19 -3.50 10.58
C GLU A 387 15.27 -5.03 10.69
N LYS A 388 15.76 -5.57 11.81
CA LYS A 388 15.92 -7.01 11.98
C LYS A 388 14.68 -7.72 12.50
N LYS A 389 13.86 -7.06 13.34
CA LYS A 389 12.66 -7.65 13.94
C LYS A 389 11.51 -7.79 12.93
N THR A 390 11.39 -6.88 11.97
CA THR A 390 10.18 -6.81 11.13
C THR A 390 10.45 -7.00 9.64
N ALA A 391 11.53 -6.43 9.09
CA ALA A 391 11.79 -6.47 7.65
C ALA A 391 12.02 -7.88 7.07
N PRO A 392 12.73 -8.83 7.74
CA PRO A 392 13.03 -10.12 7.14
C PRO A 392 11.78 -10.93 6.81
N ALA A 393 10.70 -10.79 7.60
CA ALA A 393 9.45 -11.51 7.33
C ALA A 393 8.75 -11.00 6.05
N PHE A 394 8.84 -9.71 5.74
CA PHE A 394 8.37 -9.15 4.48
C PHE A 394 9.25 -9.58 3.30
N ALA A 395 10.58 -9.58 3.50
CA ALA A 395 11.52 -10.05 2.49
C ALA A 395 11.26 -11.52 2.13
N VAL A 396 11.14 -12.40 3.13
CA VAL A 396 10.80 -13.82 2.95
C VAL A 396 9.52 -13.97 2.12
N ALA A 397 8.45 -13.25 2.48
CA ALA A 397 7.19 -13.31 1.76
C ALA A 397 7.33 -12.97 0.27
N LEU A 398 7.98 -11.85 -0.05
CA LEU A 398 8.17 -11.36 -1.42
C LEU A 398 9.12 -12.26 -2.23
N HIS A 399 10.23 -12.69 -1.63
CA HIS A 399 11.20 -13.58 -2.28
C HIS A 399 10.62 -14.96 -2.58
N LEU A 400 9.84 -15.55 -1.67
CA LEU A 400 9.17 -16.83 -1.92
C LEU A 400 8.19 -16.71 -3.10
N GLY A 401 7.45 -15.60 -3.18
CA GLY A 401 6.56 -15.31 -4.31
C GLY A 401 7.30 -15.17 -5.64
N ALA A 402 8.45 -14.48 -5.64
CA ALA A 402 9.30 -14.34 -6.82
C ALA A 402 9.92 -15.69 -7.25
N LEU A 403 10.45 -16.47 -6.31
CA LEU A 403 10.98 -17.81 -6.60
C LEU A 403 9.92 -18.76 -7.15
N ALA A 404 8.68 -18.65 -6.67
CA ALA A 404 7.57 -19.43 -7.20
C ALA A 404 7.28 -19.09 -8.67
N ALA A 405 7.53 -17.86 -9.12
CA ALA A 405 7.37 -17.45 -10.51
C ALA A 405 8.53 -17.97 -11.38
N GLY A 406 9.74 -18.06 -10.83
CA GLY A 406 10.92 -18.63 -11.48
C GLY A 406 12.21 -18.18 -10.79
N VAL A 407 13.30 -18.95 -10.93
CA VAL A 407 14.59 -18.60 -10.32
C VAL A 407 15.18 -17.37 -11.01
N GLU A 408 15.07 -17.31 -12.33
CA GLU A 408 15.55 -16.21 -13.15
C GLU A 408 14.82 -14.90 -12.80
N PHE A 409 13.50 -14.95 -12.63
CA PHE A 409 12.73 -13.79 -12.17
C PHE A 409 13.14 -13.33 -10.78
N HIS A 410 13.41 -14.26 -9.86
CA HIS A 410 13.88 -13.93 -8.52
C HIS A 410 15.26 -13.24 -8.56
N GLU A 411 16.20 -13.74 -9.36
CA GLU A 411 17.54 -13.14 -9.49
C GLU A 411 17.48 -11.68 -9.96
N GLU A 412 16.60 -11.38 -10.92
CA GLU A 412 16.40 -10.01 -11.44
C GLU A 412 15.87 -9.04 -10.39
N VAL A 413 14.98 -9.49 -9.49
CA VAL A 413 14.28 -8.61 -8.55
C VAL A 413 14.83 -8.66 -7.12
N SER A 414 15.73 -9.60 -6.80
CA SER A 414 16.12 -9.91 -5.43
C SER A 414 16.66 -8.70 -4.66
N SER A 415 17.56 -7.91 -5.25
CA SER A 415 18.17 -6.75 -4.58
C SER A 415 17.16 -5.62 -4.31
N VAL A 416 16.18 -5.46 -5.21
CA VAL A 416 15.09 -4.50 -5.07
C VAL A 416 14.13 -4.94 -3.97
N LEU A 417 13.76 -6.22 -3.93
CA LEU A 417 12.87 -6.76 -2.90
C LEU A 417 13.48 -6.65 -1.50
N GLU A 418 14.79 -6.86 -1.36
CA GLU A 418 15.51 -6.67 -0.09
C GLU A 418 15.46 -5.20 0.38
N SER A 419 15.82 -4.27 -0.51
CA SER A 419 15.83 -2.83 -0.21
C SER A 419 14.44 -2.30 0.11
N TYR A 420 13.43 -2.75 -0.64
CA TYR A 420 12.03 -2.42 -0.41
C TYR A 420 11.55 -2.96 0.94
N SER A 421 11.83 -4.22 1.24
CA SER A 421 11.38 -4.88 2.49
C SER A 421 12.02 -4.26 3.72
N ARG A 422 13.32 -3.88 3.65
CA ARG A 422 14.02 -3.15 4.70
C ARG A 422 13.29 -1.85 5.05
N ALA A 423 13.10 -0.98 4.06
CA ALA A 423 12.47 0.31 4.28
C ALA A 423 11.00 0.18 4.72
N MET A 424 10.26 -0.76 4.13
CA MET A 424 8.87 -1.03 4.51
C MET A 424 8.76 -1.57 5.94
N GLY A 425 9.63 -2.50 6.34
CA GLY A 425 9.62 -3.08 7.68
C GLY A 425 9.91 -2.04 8.77
N ILE A 426 10.88 -1.15 8.52
CA ILE A 426 11.17 -0.02 9.41
C ILE A 426 9.98 0.93 9.49
N ALA A 427 9.40 1.32 8.34
CA ALA A 427 8.22 2.19 8.31
C ALA A 427 7.03 1.57 9.06
N TYR A 428 6.83 0.26 8.93
CA TYR A 428 5.75 -0.46 9.61
C TYR A 428 5.88 -0.33 11.13
N GLN A 429 7.08 -0.55 11.67
CA GLN A 429 7.31 -0.46 13.11
C GLN A 429 7.21 1.00 13.63
N ILE A 430 7.68 1.99 12.87
CA ILE A 430 7.49 3.40 13.23
C ILE A 430 6.00 3.76 13.30
N ARG A 431 5.17 3.24 12.38
CA ARG A 431 3.72 3.46 12.41
C ARG A 431 3.11 2.80 13.65
N ASP A 432 3.48 1.56 13.94
CA ASP A 432 2.97 0.83 15.11
C ASP A 432 3.30 1.59 16.41
N ASP A 433 4.55 2.02 16.62
CA ASP A 433 4.93 2.86 17.77
C ASP A 433 4.12 4.18 17.88
N LEU A 434 3.80 4.82 16.74
CA LEU A 434 2.98 6.03 16.71
C LEU A 434 1.50 5.74 17.04
N GLU A 435 0.97 4.62 16.57
CA GLU A 435 -0.38 4.16 16.88
C GLU A 435 -0.50 3.78 18.37
N ASP A 436 0.50 3.13 18.93
CA ASP A 436 0.52 2.72 20.34
C ASP A 436 0.63 3.95 21.26
N TYR A 437 1.44 4.94 20.88
CA TYR A 437 1.49 6.22 21.59
C TYR A 437 0.13 6.93 21.59
N THR A 438 -0.58 6.94 20.46
CA THR A 438 -1.85 7.68 20.33
C THR A 438 -3.03 6.95 20.97
N VAL A 439 -3.04 5.63 20.97
CA VAL A 439 -4.14 4.81 21.50
C VAL A 439 -3.93 4.34 22.93
N GLY A 440 -2.68 4.33 23.43
CA GLY A 440 -2.35 4.13 24.84
C GLY A 440 -3.01 5.14 25.81
N GLY A 441 -3.58 6.24 25.31
CA GLY A 441 -4.44 7.14 26.09
C GLY A 441 -5.87 6.65 26.33
N ALA A 442 -6.30 5.54 25.71
CA ALA A 442 -7.67 5.02 25.73
C ALA A 442 -7.82 3.62 26.34
N GLY A 443 -6.81 3.13 27.07
CA GLY A 443 -6.85 1.84 27.78
C GLY A 443 -6.44 0.61 26.96
N ALA A 444 -5.70 0.79 25.85
CA ALA A 444 -5.05 -0.27 25.08
C ALA A 444 -3.61 -0.52 25.57
N PRO A 445 -2.97 -1.64 25.20
CA PRO A 445 -1.55 -1.89 25.51
C PRO A 445 -0.71 -0.69 25.08
N ASP A 446 0.11 -0.20 25.99
CA ASP A 446 0.93 0.98 25.78
C ASP A 446 2.39 0.56 25.82
N ASP A 447 3.10 0.66 24.70
CA ASP A 447 4.54 0.38 24.62
C ASP A 447 5.35 1.22 25.61
N LEU A 448 4.86 2.43 25.92
CA LEU A 448 5.46 3.23 26.98
C LEU A 448 5.33 2.51 28.31
N GLU A 449 4.22 1.82 28.62
CA GLU A 449 4.00 0.98 29.81
C GLU A 449 4.73 -0.37 29.75
N ALA A 450 4.77 -1.02 28.59
CA ALA A 450 5.46 -2.29 28.34
C ALA A 450 7.00 -2.17 28.39
N MET A 451 7.53 -0.94 28.47
CA MET A 451 8.95 -0.64 28.63
C MET A 451 9.82 -1.22 27.48
N ARG A 452 9.31 -1.19 26.25
CA ARG A 452 10.01 -1.63 25.05
C ARG A 452 10.83 -0.48 24.42
N PRO A 453 11.90 -0.77 23.66
CA PRO A 453 12.67 0.26 22.97
C PRO A 453 11.87 0.81 21.78
N GLY A 454 11.20 1.96 21.97
CA GLY A 454 10.40 2.62 20.93
C GLY A 454 11.04 3.87 20.35
N VAL A 455 10.75 4.17 19.08
CA VAL A 455 11.29 5.32 18.33
C VAL A 455 10.76 6.65 18.85
N VAL A 456 9.54 6.68 19.40
CA VAL A 456 8.97 7.88 20.03
C VAL A 456 9.75 8.25 21.29
N LEU A 457 10.10 7.24 22.09
CA LEU A 457 10.89 7.42 23.31
C LEU A 457 12.34 7.80 23.00
N SER A 458 12.94 7.23 21.95
CA SER A 458 14.30 7.60 21.52
C SER A 458 14.36 9.03 20.98
N ALA A 459 13.43 9.39 20.08
CA ALA A 459 13.36 10.73 19.51
C ALA A 459 13.08 11.78 20.58
N GLY A 460 12.20 11.46 21.54
CA GLY A 460 11.93 12.34 22.67
C GLY A 460 13.15 12.51 23.56
N TRP A 461 13.82 11.41 23.92
CA TRP A 461 15.03 11.46 24.72
C TRP A 461 16.12 12.28 24.04
N GLU A 462 16.38 12.07 22.74
CA GLU A 462 17.40 12.82 21.99
C GLU A 462 17.17 14.34 21.98
N ARG A 463 15.90 14.78 21.99
CA ARG A 463 15.50 16.18 21.85
C ARG A 463 15.21 16.90 23.16
N ALA A 464 14.84 16.15 24.19
CA ALA A 464 14.48 16.72 25.49
C ALA A 464 15.65 17.39 26.21
N GLN A 465 15.33 18.39 27.02
CA GLN A 465 16.27 19.10 27.89
C GLN A 465 15.69 19.25 29.30
N GLY A 466 16.55 19.51 30.28
CA GLY A 466 16.14 19.73 31.67
C GLY A 466 15.30 18.58 32.22
N HIS A 467 14.18 18.92 32.88
CA HIS A 467 13.32 17.95 33.54
C HIS A 467 12.75 16.89 32.58
N ALA A 468 12.36 17.25 31.35
CA ALA A 468 11.87 16.29 30.37
C ALA A 468 12.93 15.22 30.03
N LYS A 469 14.22 15.60 29.96
CA LYS A 469 15.32 14.65 29.71
C LYS A 469 15.49 13.68 30.87
N GLU A 470 15.32 14.15 32.11
CA GLU A 470 15.36 13.32 33.32
C GLU A 470 14.22 12.30 33.32
N VAL A 471 12.98 12.75 33.06
CA VAL A 471 11.79 11.89 32.95
C VAL A 471 12.01 10.78 31.92
N LEU A 472 12.40 11.13 30.70
CA LEU A 472 12.61 10.14 29.64
C LEU A 472 13.81 9.22 29.93
N THR A 473 14.88 9.73 30.57
CA THR A 473 16.02 8.89 30.96
C THR A 473 15.64 7.86 32.02
N SER A 474 14.83 8.25 33.01
CA SER A 474 14.33 7.32 34.02
C SER A 474 13.48 6.22 33.37
N ARG A 475 12.65 6.56 32.37
CA ARG A 475 11.84 5.58 31.65
C ARG A 475 12.69 4.59 30.88
N TRP A 476 13.70 5.06 30.15
CA TRP A 476 14.68 4.21 29.45
C TRP A 476 15.41 3.23 30.36
N LYS A 477 15.65 3.61 31.61
CA LYS A 477 16.31 2.76 32.62
C LYS A 477 15.33 1.88 33.40
N ARG A 478 14.04 1.93 33.07
CA ARG A 478 12.96 1.24 33.80
C ARG A 478 12.91 1.62 35.28
N GLU A 479 13.26 2.86 35.59
CA GLU A 479 13.14 3.42 36.93
C GLU A 479 11.68 3.91 37.11
N SER A 480 10.99 3.44 38.15
CA SER A 480 9.59 3.82 38.45
C SER A 480 9.48 5.21 39.10
N LEU A 481 10.17 6.22 38.54
CA LEU A 481 10.24 7.57 39.10
C LEU A 481 9.09 8.48 38.65
N HIS A 482 8.50 8.20 37.48
CA HIS A 482 7.45 9.02 36.87
C HIS A 482 6.35 8.13 36.28
N ASP A 483 5.12 8.66 36.24
CA ASP A 483 3.98 7.98 35.61
C ASP A 483 4.03 8.05 34.07
N SER A 484 3.21 7.22 33.42
CA SER A 484 3.14 7.13 31.95
C SER A 484 2.74 8.46 31.30
N GLU A 485 1.92 9.27 31.98
CA GLU A 485 1.46 10.56 31.47
C GLU A 485 2.59 11.60 31.41
N ALA A 486 3.43 11.68 32.45
CA ALA A 486 4.61 12.54 32.43
C ALA A 486 5.58 12.17 31.30
N VAL A 487 5.72 10.87 31.01
CA VAL A 487 6.54 10.38 29.88
C VAL A 487 5.93 10.80 28.54
N ARG A 488 4.62 10.59 28.34
CA ARG A 488 3.91 11.05 27.14
C ARG A 488 4.09 12.56 26.95
N GLN A 489 3.81 13.35 27.98
CA GLN A 489 3.94 14.80 27.89
C GLN A 489 5.38 15.22 27.55
N ALA A 490 6.39 14.59 28.15
CA ALA A 490 7.79 14.86 27.82
C ALA A 490 8.14 14.51 26.36
N CYS A 491 7.60 13.41 25.82
CA CYS A 491 7.73 13.06 24.40
C CYS A 491 7.02 14.09 23.51
N ALA A 492 5.79 14.50 23.84
CA ALA A 492 5.04 15.50 23.09
C ALA A 492 5.76 16.87 23.05
N ASP A 493 6.19 17.38 24.21
CA ASP A 493 6.85 18.68 24.35
C ASP A 493 8.20 18.75 23.64
N SER A 494 8.87 17.61 23.51
CA SER A 494 10.14 17.52 22.76
C SER A 494 9.96 17.57 21.24
N GLY A 495 8.74 17.44 20.72
CA GLY A 495 8.46 17.27 19.29
C GLY A 495 8.87 15.90 18.75
N ALA A 496 8.81 14.85 19.58
CA ALA A 496 9.15 13.48 19.19
C ALA A 496 8.22 12.96 18.09
N LEU A 497 6.91 13.21 18.22
CA LEU A 497 5.89 12.73 17.29
C LEU A 497 6.08 13.28 15.88
N ASP A 498 6.37 14.58 15.76
CA ASP A 498 6.69 15.21 14.47
C ASP A 498 7.93 14.55 13.83
N ARG A 499 8.96 14.30 14.64
CA ARG A 499 10.18 13.63 14.18
C ARG A 499 9.91 12.18 13.71
N CYS A 500 9.10 11.43 14.43
CA CYS A 500 8.73 10.06 14.07
C CYS A 500 7.85 10.05 12.81
N THR A 501 6.95 11.03 12.65
CA THR A 501 6.16 11.23 11.43
C THR A 501 7.05 11.52 10.22
N ASP A 502 8.05 12.40 10.37
CA ASP A 502 9.05 12.66 9.32
C ASP A 502 9.87 11.43 8.95
N LEU A 503 10.22 10.59 9.94
CA LEU A 503 10.93 9.33 9.71
C LEU A 503 10.05 8.31 8.96
N LEU A 504 8.78 8.19 9.36
CA LEU A 504 7.79 7.33 8.68
C LEU A 504 7.68 7.70 7.20
N GLU A 505 7.45 8.97 6.88
CA GLU A 505 7.35 9.42 5.49
C GLU A 505 8.65 9.20 4.72
N ARG A 506 9.82 9.40 5.34
CA ARG A 506 11.11 9.12 4.72
C ARG A 506 11.26 7.64 4.35
N TYR A 507 10.93 6.71 5.24
CA TYR A 507 11.07 5.28 4.95
C TYR A 507 10.00 4.78 3.98
N LYS A 508 8.79 5.37 3.96
CA LYS A 508 7.80 5.15 2.89
C LYS A 508 8.35 5.59 1.53
N GLU A 509 8.97 6.77 1.46
CA GLU A 509 9.62 7.27 0.26
C GLU A 509 10.83 6.40 -0.14
N GLU A 510 11.64 5.95 0.80
CA GLU A 510 12.78 5.05 0.54
C GLU A 510 12.30 3.72 -0.06
N ALA A 511 11.25 3.12 0.50
CA ALA A 511 10.64 1.92 -0.06
C ALA A 511 10.19 2.17 -1.51
N ILE A 512 9.51 3.28 -1.78
CA ILE A 512 9.09 3.64 -3.14
C ILE A 512 10.28 3.89 -4.08
N ARG A 513 11.32 4.59 -3.62
CA ARG A 513 12.53 4.89 -4.41
C ARG A 513 13.34 3.64 -4.73
N SER A 514 13.36 2.64 -3.85
CA SER A 514 14.02 1.36 -4.09
C SER A 514 13.49 0.64 -5.34
N LEU A 515 12.24 0.93 -5.73
CA LEU A 515 11.59 0.37 -6.94
C LEU A 515 12.01 1.05 -8.25
N SER A 516 12.85 2.09 -8.20
CA SER A 516 13.25 2.86 -9.39
C SER A 516 13.86 1.99 -10.49
N GLY A 517 14.77 1.08 -10.10
CA GLY A 517 15.44 0.14 -11.00
C GLY A 517 14.65 -1.11 -11.35
N LEU A 518 13.41 -1.27 -10.87
CA LEU A 518 12.58 -2.42 -11.19
C LEU A 518 11.99 -2.27 -12.59
N GLU A 519 12.37 -3.17 -13.49
CA GLU A 519 11.89 -3.17 -14.88
C GLU A 519 10.50 -3.77 -15.02
N ASN A 520 10.14 -4.75 -14.18
CA ASN A 520 8.81 -5.36 -14.21
C ASN A 520 7.73 -4.35 -13.74
N PRO A 521 6.87 -3.87 -14.66
CA PRO A 521 5.96 -2.78 -14.34
C PRO A 521 4.77 -3.23 -13.48
N SER A 522 4.34 -4.50 -13.59
CA SER A 522 3.30 -5.09 -12.73
C SER A 522 3.73 -5.16 -11.28
N LEU A 523 4.95 -5.68 -11.02
CA LEU A 523 5.50 -5.77 -9.67
C LEU A 523 5.78 -4.38 -9.10
N LYS A 524 6.31 -3.45 -9.92
CA LYS A 524 6.52 -2.06 -9.52
C LYS A 524 5.21 -1.37 -9.11
N GLY A 525 4.16 -1.50 -9.93
CA GLY A 525 2.84 -0.96 -9.62
C GLY A 525 2.21 -1.58 -8.37
N LEU A 526 2.31 -2.91 -8.23
CA LEU A 526 1.86 -3.64 -7.04
C LEU A 526 2.53 -3.11 -5.77
N LEU A 527 3.86 -3.07 -5.73
CA LEU A 527 4.62 -2.69 -4.53
C LEU A 527 4.38 -1.22 -4.13
N ARG A 528 4.14 -0.32 -5.09
CA ARG A 528 3.70 1.05 -4.80
C ARG A 528 2.30 1.08 -4.15
N ARG A 529 1.36 0.30 -4.69
CA ARG A 529 -0.01 0.20 -4.13
C ARG A 529 -0.03 -0.43 -2.74
N VAL A 530 0.84 -1.40 -2.49
CA VAL A 530 1.01 -2.03 -1.18
C VAL A 530 1.41 -1.01 -0.12
N ILE A 531 2.39 -0.13 -0.39
CA ILE A 531 2.74 0.97 0.54
C ILE A 531 1.51 1.84 0.80
N GLY A 532 0.76 2.21 -0.24
CA GLY A 532 -0.48 2.98 -0.09
C GLY A 532 -1.48 2.29 0.83
N LYS A 533 -1.78 1.01 0.61
CA LYS A 533 -2.75 0.26 1.44
C LYS A 533 -2.27 0.02 2.87
N ILE A 534 -0.98 -0.26 3.08
CA ILE A 534 -0.45 -0.52 4.42
C ILE A 534 -0.45 0.77 5.25
N PHE A 535 -0.12 1.93 4.67
CA PHE A 535 0.14 3.16 5.43
C PHE A 535 -0.93 4.26 5.29
N ASN A 536 -1.70 4.29 4.21
CA ASN A 536 -2.65 5.39 3.93
C ASN A 536 -4.12 4.99 4.09
N ASP A 537 -4.44 3.69 4.14
CA ASP A 537 -5.75 3.26 4.61
C ASP A 537 -5.78 3.55 6.11
N THR A 538 -6.42 4.65 6.47
CA THR A 538 -6.75 4.97 7.85
C THR A 538 -7.62 3.82 8.33
N GLU A 539 -7.03 2.84 9.02
CA GLU A 539 -7.79 1.84 9.75
C GLU A 539 -8.63 2.61 10.75
N ILE A 540 -9.93 2.71 10.46
CA ILE A 540 -10.94 2.96 11.46
C ILE A 540 -10.76 1.82 12.46
N LYS A 541 -10.05 2.08 13.57
CA LYS A 541 -10.07 1.21 14.75
C LYS A 541 -11.53 1.02 15.12
N GLY A 542 -12.02 -0.21 15.00
CA GLY A 542 -13.42 -0.55 15.22
C GLY A 542 -13.75 -1.94 14.70
N TRP A 543 -13.26 -2.94 15.44
CA TRP A 543 -13.63 -4.35 15.29
C TRP A 543 -15.09 -4.60 15.70
N CYS A 544 -15.49 -5.86 15.44
CA CYS A 544 -16.55 -6.63 16.11
C CYS A 544 -17.97 -6.67 15.54
N LYS A 545 -18.41 -7.93 15.38
CA LYS A 545 -19.75 -8.48 15.08
C LYS A 545 -20.87 -8.04 16.04
N GLU A 546 -20.64 -7.07 16.92
CA GLU A 546 -21.64 -6.58 17.87
C GLU A 546 -22.75 -5.78 17.16
N PHE A 547 -22.49 -5.24 15.97
CA PHE A 547 -23.52 -4.52 15.18
C PHE A 547 -24.54 -5.46 14.51
N GLU A 548 -24.22 -6.74 14.31
CA GLU A 548 -25.17 -7.75 13.82
C GLU A 548 -26.08 -8.27 14.94
N GLN A 549 -25.66 -8.20 16.21
CA GLN A 549 -26.53 -8.50 17.35
C GLN A 549 -27.40 -7.31 17.77
N ALA A 550 -26.96 -6.07 17.52
CA ALA A 550 -27.72 -4.87 17.86
C ALA A 550 -28.87 -4.56 16.87
N ASN A 551 -28.84 -5.09 15.65
CA ASN A 551 -29.93 -4.99 14.68
C ASN A 551 -30.51 -6.36 14.37
N GLY A 552 -31.18 -6.94 15.37
CA GLY A 552 -32.03 -8.11 15.18
C GLY A 552 -33.04 -7.88 14.06
N VAL A 553 -32.73 -8.40 12.86
CA VAL A 553 -33.74 -8.64 11.84
C VAL A 553 -34.37 -9.98 12.18
N THR A 554 -35.42 -9.91 13.00
CA THR A 554 -36.48 -10.90 12.97
C THR A 554 -37.09 -10.93 11.57
N SER A 555 -36.74 -11.94 10.78
CA SER A 555 -37.62 -12.63 9.82
C SER A 555 -36.91 -13.80 9.17
#